data_AF-A0A7L2RFR3-F1
#
_entry.id   AF-A0A7L2RFR3-F1
#
_cell.length_a   1.000
_cell.length_b   1.000
_cell.length_c   1.000
_cell.angle_alpha   90.00
_cell.angle_beta   90.00
_cell.angle_gamma   90.00
#
_symmetry.space_group_name_H-M   'P 1'
#
loop_
_entity.id
_entity.type
_entity.pdbx_description
1 polymer ?
#
loop_
_entity_poly.entity_id
_entity_poly.type
_entity_poly.pdbx_seq_one_letter_code
_entity_poly.pdbx_strand_id
1 'polypeptide(L)'
;TKQKKRHMGDTKHFCPVSLKEHFVLHPGLHEHAAKYKEKIYYFSTSEYRDKFLKSPEEYAPPLRVCLLGVHGAGKTTCARQIAEKLGIFHIQFEEYLQELILPKTKKKIGPHVDEEHEEDDNKIPVLSKELEASSQTMTKTETEKNK
;
A
#
# COMPACT_ATOMS: atom_id res chain seq x y z
N THR A 1 16.23 5.92 37.67
CA THR A 1 17.03 4.81 37.09
C THR A 1 16.99 4.91 35.57
N LYS A 2 18.09 5.34 34.94
CA LYS A 2 18.18 5.56 33.49
C LYS A 2 18.12 4.20 32.80
N GLN A 3 16.96 3.80 32.25
CA GLN A 3 16.86 2.53 31.54
C GLN A 3 17.90 2.52 30.41
N LYS A 4 18.80 1.53 30.40
CA LYS A 4 19.72 1.28 29.27
C LYS A 4 18.85 1.26 28.01
N LYS A 5 19.15 2.11 27.02
CA LYS A 5 18.45 2.12 25.72
C LYS A 5 18.55 0.70 25.15
N ARG A 6 17.47 -0.07 25.27
CA ARG A 6 17.38 -1.41 24.68
C ARG A 6 17.38 -1.22 23.16
N HIS A 7 18.26 -1.92 22.46
CA HIS A 7 18.29 -1.90 21.01
C HIS A 7 17.14 -2.79 20.51
N MET A 8 16.02 -2.17 20.13
CA MET A 8 14.78 -2.86 19.79
C MET A 8 14.75 -3.28 18.32
N GLY A 9 13.95 -4.31 18.04
CA GLY A 9 13.60 -4.75 16.69
C GLY A 9 12.83 -3.72 15.87
N ASP A 10 12.64 -4.02 14.58
CA ASP A 10 11.94 -3.13 13.64
C ASP A 10 10.47 -2.90 14.02
N THR A 11 9.88 -3.83 14.78
CA THR A 11 8.51 -3.72 15.31
C THR A 11 8.43 -3.14 16.73
N LYS A 12 9.54 -2.63 17.27
CA LYS A 12 9.64 -2.11 18.64
C LYS A 12 9.08 -3.13 19.67
N HIS A 13 8.03 -2.76 20.41
CA HIS A 13 7.39 -3.57 21.44
C HIS A 13 6.18 -4.35 20.93
N PHE A 14 5.90 -4.31 19.61
CA PHE A 14 4.82 -5.07 18.99
C PHE A 14 5.31 -6.39 18.43
N CYS A 15 4.42 -7.38 18.41
CA CYS A 15 4.69 -8.70 17.87
C CYS A 15 4.85 -8.67 16.34
N PRO A 16 6.02 -9.07 15.79
CA PRO A 16 6.23 -9.15 14.35
C PRO A 16 5.28 -10.11 13.65
N VAL A 17 5.01 -11.25 14.28
CA VAL A 17 4.16 -12.32 13.73
C VAL A 17 2.71 -11.86 13.62
N SER A 18 2.18 -11.21 14.67
CA SER A 18 0.82 -10.65 14.64
C SER A 18 0.66 -9.56 13.58
N LEU A 19 1.68 -8.71 13.42
CA LEU A 19 1.69 -7.68 12.40
C LEU A 19 1.70 -8.27 10.97
N LYS A 20 2.43 -9.37 10.76
CA LYS A 20 2.55 -10.01 9.44
C LYS A 20 1.30 -10.82 9.06
N GLU A 21 0.76 -11.59 9.98
CA GLU A 21 -0.30 -12.58 9.69
C GLU A 21 -1.71 -11.99 9.83
N HIS A 22 -1.90 -11.14 10.83
CA HIS A 22 -3.22 -10.59 11.17
C HIS A 22 -3.34 -9.10 10.84
N PHE A 23 -2.26 -8.47 10.38
CA PHE A 23 -2.19 -7.01 10.16
C PHE A 23 -2.55 -6.19 11.41
N VAL A 24 -2.32 -6.75 12.60
CA VAL A 24 -2.64 -6.11 13.89
C VAL A 24 -1.37 -5.82 14.68
N LEU A 25 -1.28 -4.60 15.21
CA LEU A 25 -0.26 -4.21 16.17
C LEU A 25 -0.60 -4.74 17.56
N HIS A 26 -0.28 -6.01 17.80
CA HIS A 26 -0.48 -6.63 19.10
C HIS A 26 0.75 -6.40 20.00
N PRO A 27 0.59 -5.89 21.24
CA PRO A 27 1.71 -5.66 22.14
C PRO A 27 2.36 -6.97 22.57
N GLY A 28 3.67 -7.08 22.45
CA GLY A 28 4.41 -8.28 22.85
C GLY A 28 4.72 -8.28 24.35
N LEU A 29 4.78 -9.48 24.93
CA LEU A 29 5.13 -9.71 26.33
C LEU A 29 6.65 -9.86 26.49
N HIS A 30 7.18 -9.34 27.60
CA HIS A 30 8.62 -9.44 27.92
C HIS A 30 9.07 -10.89 28.15
N GLU A 31 8.17 -11.74 28.66
CA GLU A 31 8.40 -13.16 28.92
C GLU A 31 8.69 -13.96 27.65
N HIS A 32 8.18 -13.51 26.51
CA HIS A 32 8.34 -14.18 25.22
C HIS A 32 9.38 -13.50 24.34
N ALA A 33 10.17 -12.56 24.85
CA ALA A 33 11.15 -11.83 24.05
C ALA A 33 12.24 -12.74 23.46
N ALA A 34 12.74 -12.40 22.27
CA ALA A 34 13.88 -13.04 21.64
C ALA A 34 14.84 -12.02 21.04
N LYS A 35 16.13 -12.38 20.97
CA LYS A 35 17.18 -11.54 20.38
C LYS A 35 17.53 -12.06 18.98
N TYR A 36 17.52 -11.18 17.98
CA TYR A 36 17.90 -11.48 16.60
C TYR A 36 18.66 -10.30 16.00
N LYS A 37 19.81 -10.55 15.35
CA LYS A 37 20.71 -9.50 14.78
C LYS A 37 20.93 -8.33 15.76
N GLU A 38 21.28 -8.66 17.01
CA GLU A 38 21.51 -7.72 18.13
C GLU A 38 20.31 -6.87 18.58
N LYS A 39 19.14 -7.08 17.98
CA LYS A 39 17.88 -6.41 18.33
C LYS A 39 16.99 -7.32 19.18
N ILE A 40 16.24 -6.71 20.11
CA ILE A 40 15.26 -7.41 20.96
C ILE A 40 13.87 -7.29 20.32
N TYR A 41 13.20 -8.42 20.11
CA TYR A 41 11.83 -8.53 19.63
C TYR A 41 10.93 -9.08 20.73
N TYR A 42 9.68 -8.61 20.79
CA TYR A 42 8.66 -9.05 21.75
C TYR A 42 7.54 -9.78 21.02
N PHE A 43 6.92 -10.75 21.69
CA PHE A 43 5.90 -11.62 21.09
C PHE A 43 4.70 -11.77 22.02
N SER A 44 3.50 -11.89 21.44
CA SER A 44 2.27 -12.07 22.24
C SER A 44 2.19 -13.45 22.89
N THR A 45 2.75 -14.48 22.23
CA THR A 45 2.80 -15.87 22.70
C THR A 45 4.19 -16.47 22.47
N SER A 46 4.51 -17.54 23.19
CA SER A 46 5.73 -18.33 22.96
C SER A 46 5.76 -18.96 21.56
N GLU A 47 4.61 -19.38 21.04
CA GLU A 47 4.47 -19.95 19.70
C GLU A 47 4.92 -18.97 18.62
N TYR A 48 4.52 -17.70 18.72
CA TYR A 48 4.92 -16.66 17.77
C TYR A 48 6.41 -16.33 17.86
N ARG A 49 7.00 -16.39 19.06
CA ARG A 49 8.46 -16.30 19.22
C ARG A 49 9.16 -17.41 18.44
N ASP A 50 8.71 -18.65 18.61
CA ASP A 50 9.34 -19.81 17.97
C ASP A 50 9.13 -19.79 16.45
N LYS A 51 7.95 -19.34 16.00
CA LYS A 51 7.65 -19.12 14.57
C LYS A 51 8.56 -18.06 13.94
N PHE A 52 8.79 -16.95 14.64
CA PHE A 52 9.72 -15.91 14.20
C PHE A 52 11.15 -16.44 14.11
N LEU A 53 11.63 -17.19 15.10
CA LEU A 53 13.00 -17.71 15.12
C LEU A 53 13.32 -18.68 13.99
N LYS A 54 12.30 -19.35 13.42
CA LYS A 54 12.47 -20.23 12.24
C LYS A 54 12.84 -19.44 10.98
N SER A 55 12.14 -18.34 10.72
CA SER A 55 12.34 -17.49 9.54
C SER A 55 12.23 -16.00 9.87
N PRO A 56 13.21 -15.41 10.60
CA PRO A 56 13.11 -14.02 11.06
C PRO A 56 12.98 -12.98 9.94
N GLU A 57 13.53 -13.29 8.75
CA GLU A 57 13.59 -12.37 7.61
C GLU A 57 12.21 -12.14 6.96
N GLU A 58 11.27 -13.08 7.09
CA GLU A 58 9.92 -12.98 6.53
C GLU A 58 9.03 -11.96 7.27
N TYR A 59 9.39 -11.68 8.53
CA TYR A 59 8.67 -10.78 9.43
C TYR A 59 9.22 -9.35 9.40
N ALA A 60 10.17 -9.05 8.51
CA ALA A 60 10.58 -7.68 8.25
C ALA A 60 9.40 -6.91 7.61
N PRO A 61 8.98 -5.76 8.18
CA PRO A 61 7.90 -4.98 7.60
C PRO A 61 8.33 -4.39 6.24
N PRO A 62 7.43 -4.37 5.24
CA PRO A 62 7.75 -3.77 3.97
C PRO A 62 8.04 -2.27 4.14
N LEU A 63 8.97 -1.75 3.33
CA LEU A 63 9.29 -0.33 3.31
C LEU A 63 8.06 0.49 2.90
N ARG A 64 7.65 1.44 3.74
CA ARG A 64 6.57 2.39 3.47
C ARG A 64 7.11 3.80 3.58
N VAL A 65 7.04 4.55 2.50
CA VAL A 65 7.53 5.94 2.42
C VAL A 65 6.33 6.86 2.18
N CYS A 66 6.19 7.89 3.00
CA CYS A 66 5.18 8.94 2.84
C CYS A 66 5.90 10.28 2.69
N LEU A 67 5.69 10.96 1.56
CA LEU A 67 6.27 12.28 1.31
C LEU A 67 5.25 13.37 1.70
N LEU A 68 5.62 14.19 2.68
CA LEU A 68 4.79 15.28 3.22
C LEU A 68 5.47 16.63 2.99
N GLY A 69 4.68 17.70 2.89
CA GLY A 69 5.18 19.06 2.66
C GLY A 69 4.16 19.97 1.98
N VAL A 70 4.50 21.24 1.78
CA VAL A 70 3.61 22.26 1.21
C VAL A 70 3.15 21.94 -0.22
N HIS A 71 2.01 22.49 -0.63
CA HIS A 71 1.52 22.37 -2.01
C HIS A 71 2.56 22.91 -3.01
N GLY A 72 2.66 22.30 -4.20
CA GLY A 72 3.63 22.70 -5.21
C GLY A 72 5.10 22.31 -4.94
N ALA A 73 5.46 21.76 -3.78
CA ALA A 73 6.85 21.38 -3.45
C ALA A 73 7.46 20.23 -4.30
N GLY A 74 6.75 19.75 -5.34
CA GLY A 74 7.24 18.67 -6.20
C GLY A 74 7.24 17.28 -5.56
N LYS A 75 6.47 17.07 -4.46
CA LYS A 75 6.40 15.79 -3.74
C LYS A 75 6.05 14.62 -4.67
N THR A 76 5.05 14.80 -5.52
CA THR A 76 4.62 13.77 -6.49
C THR A 76 5.73 13.44 -7.49
N THR A 77 6.45 14.45 -7.97
CA THR A 77 7.60 14.28 -8.88
C THR A 77 8.72 13.48 -8.21
N CYS A 78 9.09 13.85 -6.98
CA CYS A 78 10.09 13.12 -6.21
C CYS A 78 9.63 11.69 -5.87
N ALA A 79 8.37 11.50 -5.49
CA ALA A 79 7.81 10.20 -5.18
C ALA A 79 7.89 9.24 -6.38
N ARG A 80 7.55 9.72 -7.59
CA ARG A 80 7.68 8.94 -8.82
C ARG A 80 9.13 8.53 -9.10
N GLN A 81 10.07 9.47 -8.99
CA GLN A 81 11.50 9.17 -9.19
C GLN A 81 12.04 8.17 -8.15
N ILE A 82 11.62 8.28 -6.89
CA ILE A 82 11.99 7.35 -5.82
C ILE A 82 11.42 5.97 -6.11
N ALA A 83 10.16 5.90 -6.55
CA ALA A 83 9.50 4.65 -6.90
C ALA A 83 10.19 3.92 -8.05
N GLU A 84 10.54 4.63 -9.13
CA GLU A 84 11.29 4.09 -10.27
C GLU A 84 12.66 3.56 -9.85
N LYS A 85 13.39 4.31 -9.02
CA LYS A 85 14.75 3.91 -8.57
C LYS A 85 14.75 2.73 -7.61
N LEU A 86 13.75 2.65 -6.73
CA LEU A 86 13.66 1.59 -5.72
C LEU A 86 12.81 0.40 -6.16
N GLY A 87 12.14 0.49 -7.32
CA GLY A 87 11.21 -0.53 -7.79
C GLY A 87 10.01 -0.73 -6.84
N ILE A 88 9.60 0.33 -6.12
CA ILE A 88 8.48 0.26 -5.17
C ILE A 88 7.20 0.81 -5.81
N PHE A 89 6.05 0.29 -5.37
CA PHE A 89 4.75 0.75 -5.84
C PHE A 89 4.47 2.19 -5.39
N HIS A 90 4.17 3.07 -6.35
CA HIS A 90 3.86 4.47 -6.10
C HIS A 90 2.34 4.68 -6.04
N ILE A 91 1.84 5.15 -4.90
CA ILE A 91 0.43 5.53 -4.73
C ILE A 91 0.33 7.04 -4.85
N GLN A 92 -0.34 7.51 -5.91
CA GLN A 92 -0.72 8.92 -6.01
C GLN A 92 -2.00 9.13 -5.19
N PHE A 93 -1.82 9.65 -3.98
CA PHE A 93 -2.86 9.64 -2.94
C PHE A 93 -4.11 10.42 -3.33
N GLU A 94 -3.95 11.56 -4.02
CA GLU A 94 -5.06 12.43 -4.42
C GLU A 94 -6.00 11.73 -5.40
N GLU A 95 -5.45 11.07 -6.41
CA GLU A 95 -6.20 10.32 -7.42
C GLU A 95 -6.87 9.09 -6.80
N TYR A 96 -6.12 8.34 -5.99
CA TYR A 96 -6.67 7.16 -5.31
C TYR A 96 -7.82 7.53 -4.37
N LEU A 97 -7.65 8.61 -3.60
CA LEU A 97 -8.71 9.11 -2.72
C LEU A 97 -9.92 9.59 -3.54
N GLN A 98 -9.68 10.28 -4.65
CA GLN A 98 -10.73 10.76 -5.53
C GLN A 98 -11.55 9.61 -6.14
N GLU A 99 -10.89 8.52 -6.55
CA GLU A 99 -11.55 7.31 -7.07
C GLU A 99 -12.45 6.64 -6.03
N LEU A 100 -11.99 6.55 -4.77
CA LEU A 100 -12.78 5.96 -3.68
C LEU A 100 -14.01 6.80 -3.28
N ILE A 101 -13.92 8.13 -3.43
CA ILE A 101 -14.95 9.06 -2.97
C ILE A 101 -15.96 9.42 -4.08
N LEU A 102 -15.54 9.45 -5.35
CA LEU A 102 -16.37 9.83 -6.49
C LEU A 102 -17.73 9.10 -6.56
N PRO A 103 -17.85 7.78 -6.27
CA PRO A 103 -19.14 7.09 -6.26
C PRO A 103 -20.13 7.66 -5.23
N LYS A 104 -19.61 8.18 -4.11
CA LYS A 104 -20.44 8.75 -3.03
C LYS A 104 -20.80 10.20 -3.29
N THR A 105 -19.89 10.95 -3.90
CA THR A 105 -20.02 12.41 -3.99
C THR A 105 -20.43 12.91 -5.36
N LYS A 106 -20.35 12.05 -6.39
CA LYS A 106 -20.68 12.34 -7.81
C LYS A 106 -19.91 13.50 -8.43
N LYS A 107 -18.97 14.10 -7.69
CA LYS A 107 -18.10 15.19 -8.12
C LYS A 107 -16.71 15.05 -7.50
N LYS A 108 -15.73 15.65 -8.17
CA LYS A 108 -14.37 15.79 -7.63
C LYS A 108 -14.36 16.71 -6.40
N ILE A 109 -13.43 16.47 -5.47
CA ILE A 109 -13.34 17.20 -4.19
C ILE A 109 -11.88 17.55 -3.94
N GLY A 110 -11.63 18.82 -3.60
CA GLY A 110 -10.30 19.30 -3.29
C GLY A 110 -10.21 20.83 -3.40
N PRO A 111 -9.08 21.42 -2.99
CA PRO A 111 -8.87 22.87 -3.05
C PRO A 111 -8.80 23.46 -4.48
N HIS A 112 -8.79 22.63 -5.51
CA HIS A 112 -8.71 23.02 -6.93
C HIS A 112 -10.02 22.73 -7.70
N VAL A 113 -11.15 22.54 -7.01
CA VAL A 113 -12.44 22.23 -7.68
C VAL A 113 -13.33 23.47 -7.86
N ASP A 114 -12.80 24.65 -7.55
CA ASP A 114 -13.45 25.93 -7.84
C ASP A 114 -13.03 26.45 -9.23
N GLU A 115 -13.16 25.64 -10.28
CA GLU A 115 -13.26 26.17 -11.65
C GLU A 115 -14.33 25.38 -12.42
N GLU A 116 -15.41 26.11 -12.69
CA GLU A 116 -16.56 25.87 -13.56
C GLU A 116 -16.48 24.63 -14.48
N HIS A 117 -17.39 23.68 -14.22
CA HIS A 117 -17.98 22.91 -15.31
C HIS A 117 -19.48 23.23 -15.34
N GLU A 118 -19.80 24.26 -16.13
CA GLU A 118 -21.06 24.28 -16.90
C GLU A 118 -21.22 22.92 -17.59
N GLU A 119 -22.45 22.44 -17.60
CA GLU A 119 -22.86 21.12 -18.09
C GLU A 119 -22.27 20.81 -19.48
N ASP A 120 -21.54 19.70 -19.61
CA ASP A 120 -21.33 19.03 -20.90
C ASP A 120 -21.67 17.55 -20.77
N ASP A 121 -22.97 17.27 -20.86
CA ASP A 121 -23.57 15.93 -20.94
C ASP A 121 -23.15 15.13 -22.19
N ASN A 122 -22.18 15.58 -23.02
CA ASN A 122 -21.87 14.94 -24.32
C ASN A 122 -20.51 14.24 -24.46
N LYS A 123 -19.79 13.89 -23.37
CA LYS A 123 -18.56 13.07 -23.47
C LYS A 123 -18.68 11.60 -23.09
N ILE A 124 -19.91 11.07 -23.11
CA ILE A 124 -20.19 9.63 -23.12
C ILE A 124 -20.58 9.19 -24.55
N PRO A 125 -19.65 9.18 -25.52
CA PRO A 125 -19.74 8.11 -26.54
C PRO A 125 -18.40 7.57 -27.06
N VAL A 126 -17.27 7.87 -26.42
CA VAL A 126 -15.96 7.41 -26.92
C VAL A 126 -15.49 6.11 -26.24
N LEU A 127 -15.75 5.93 -24.94
CA LEU A 127 -15.23 4.76 -24.22
C LEU A 127 -15.99 3.45 -24.51
N SER A 128 -17.28 3.52 -24.88
CA SER A 128 -18.07 2.33 -25.24
C SER A 128 -17.63 1.69 -26.56
N LYS A 129 -17.12 2.47 -27.52
CA LYS A 129 -16.67 1.95 -28.82
C LYS A 129 -15.37 1.15 -28.73
N GLU A 130 -14.47 1.51 -27.81
CA GLU A 130 -13.20 0.80 -27.60
C GLU A 130 -13.39 -0.57 -26.92
N LEU A 131 -14.41 -0.70 -26.05
CA LEU A 131 -14.76 -1.94 -25.36
C LEU A 131 -15.49 -2.95 -26.28
N GLU A 132 -16.27 -2.46 -27.25
CA GLU A 132 -16.93 -3.32 -28.25
C GLU A 132 -15.97 -3.84 -29.32
N ALA A 133 -14.95 -3.05 -29.70
CA ALA A 133 -13.93 -3.47 -30.66
C ALA A 133 -13.01 -4.58 -30.12
N SER A 134 -12.71 -4.58 -28.82
CA SER A 134 -11.90 -5.64 -28.18
C SER A 134 -12.65 -6.95 -27.95
N SER A 135 -13.99 -6.93 -27.93
CA SER A 135 -14.80 -8.14 -27.69
C SER A 135 -15.00 -8.99 -28.96
N GLN A 136 -14.82 -8.40 -30.15
CA GLN A 136 -14.97 -9.10 -31.44
C GLN A 136 -13.67 -9.77 -31.93
N THR A 137 -12.51 -9.40 -31.39
CA THR A 137 -11.22 -10.02 -31.74
C THR A 137 -10.92 -11.30 -30.96
N MET A 138 -11.61 -11.56 -29.84
CA MET A 138 -11.43 -12.81 -29.09
C MET A 138 -12.32 -13.96 -29.56
N THR A 139 -13.43 -13.70 -30.24
CA THR A 139 -14.38 -14.74 -30.67
C THR A 139 -14.07 -15.37 -32.03
N LYS A 140 -13.10 -14.83 -32.81
CA LYS A 140 -12.68 -15.41 -34.10
C LYS A 140 -11.47 -16.34 -34.02
N THR A 141 -10.71 -16.34 -32.93
CA THR A 141 -9.47 -17.15 -32.84
C THR A 141 -9.68 -18.54 -32.24
N GLU A 142 -10.86 -18.85 -31.71
CA GLU A 142 -11.17 -20.19 -31.17
C GLU A 142 -11.96 -21.11 -32.13
N THR A 143 -12.43 -20.62 -33.29
CA THR A 143 -13.16 -21.46 -34.26
C THR A 143 -12.31 -22.05 -35.38
N GLU A 144 -11.02 -21.70 -35.51
CA GLU A 144 -10.12 -22.25 -36.55
C GLU A 144 -9.14 -23.33 -36.07
N LYS A 145 -9.23 -23.80 -34.81
CA LYS A 145 -8.41 -24.92 -34.32
C LYS A 145 -9.15 -26.26 -34.19
N ASN A 146 -10.36 -26.34 -34.71
CA ASN A 146 -11.11 -27.58 -34.79
C ASN A 146 -11.65 -27.77 -36.22
N LYS A 147 -10.73 -27.99 -37.16
CA LYS A 147 -11.01 -28.67 -38.42
C LYS A 147 -9.79 -29.44 -38.89
#